data_AF-A0A8J4H8H3-F1
#
_entry.id   AF-A0A8J4H8H3-F1
#
_cell.length_a   1.000
_cell.length_b   1.000
_cell.length_c   1.000
_cell.angle_alpha   90.00
_cell.angle_beta   90.00
_cell.angle_gamma   90.00
#
_symmetry.space_group_name_H-M   'P 1'
#
loop_
_entity.id
_entity.type
_entity.pdbx_description
1 polymer ?
#
loop_
_entity_poly.entity_id
_entity_poly.type
_entity_poly.pdbx_seq_one_letter_code
_entity_poly.pdbx_strand_id
1 'polypeptide(L)' 'MIKKITLDMLTPDSVSVKTQQYVIVDGVEYPIGQPHRIAFVNNAAGRAAINGELPPAQANAIMAVWGNGPTIADQE' A
#
# COMPACT_ATOMS: atom_id res chain seq x y z
N MET A 1 -10.95 11.42 -13.10
CA MET A 1 -10.79 11.19 -11.65
C MET A 1 -9.37 10.73 -11.40
N ILE A 2 -8.74 11.19 -10.32
CA ILE A 2 -7.37 10.87 -9.96
C ILE A 2 -7.38 9.82 -8.85
N LYS A 3 -6.64 8.72 -9.02
CA LYS A 3 -6.45 7.72 -7.96
C LYS A 3 -5.11 7.98 -7.30
N LYS A 4 -5.11 8.17 -5.98
CA LYS A 4 -3.86 8.27 -5.19
C LYS A 4 -3.74 7.06 -4.30
N ILE A 5 -2.53 6.49 -4.26
CA ILE A 5 -2.15 5.41 -3.36
C ILE A 5 -1.15 6.00 -2.36
N THR A 6 -1.43 5.84 -1.08
CA THR A 6 -0.57 6.29 0.02
C THR A 6 -0.10 5.08 0.81
N LEU A 7 1.19 5.01 1.06
CA LEU A 7 1.78 4.06 2.00
C LEU A 7 1.85 4.75 3.36
N ASP A 8 0.97 4.36 4.28
CA ASP A 8 0.92 4.85 5.66
C ASP A 8 1.54 3.80 6.60
N MET A 9 2.17 4.26 7.68
CA MET A 9 2.72 3.38 8.73
C MET A 9 3.66 2.28 8.19
N LEU A 10 4.46 2.59 7.16
CA LEU A 10 5.44 1.65 6.60
C LEU A 10 6.57 1.41 7.61
N THR A 11 6.62 0.20 8.14
CA THR A 11 7.65 -0.31 9.06
C THR A 11 8.28 -1.58 8.44
N PRO A 12 9.35 -2.13 9.04
CA PRO A 12 9.90 -3.42 8.58
C PRO A 12 8.90 -4.58 8.63
N ASP A 13 7.86 -4.49 9.46
CA ASP A 13 6.95 -5.60 9.73
C ASP A 13 5.58 -5.47 9.05
N SER A 14 5.16 -4.24 8.74
CA SER A 14 3.84 -4.00 8.17
C SER A 14 3.74 -2.67 7.44
N VAL A 15 2.69 -2.54 6.63
CA VAL A 15 2.31 -1.30 5.94
C VAL A 15 0.80 -1.20 5.80
N SER A 16 0.24 0.01 5.91
CA SER A 16 -1.14 0.30 5.55
C SER A 16 -1.19 1.00 4.20
N VAL A 17 -1.81 0.37 3.21
CA VAL A 17 -2.00 0.94 1.88
C VAL A 17 -3.37 1.57 1.80
N LYS A 18 -3.40 2.89 1.60
CA LYS A 18 -4.63 3.66 1.37
C LYS A 18 -4.80 3.96 -0.10
N THR A 19 -5.96 3.65 -0.65
CA THR A 19 -6.39 4.05 -1.98
C THR A 19 -7.56 5.01 -1.88
N GLN A 20 -7.43 6.20 -2.48
CA GLN A 20 -8.47 7.23 -2.47
C GLN A 20 -8.64 7.82 -3.88
N GLN A 21 -9.90 8.05 -4.27
CA GLN A 21 -10.25 8.76 -5.50
C GLN A 21 -10.41 10.26 -5.22
N TYR A 22 -10.02 11.07 -6.21
CA TYR A 22 -10.11 12.53 -6.16
C TYR A 22 -10.73 13.08 -7.46
N VAL A 23 -11.38 14.24 -7.34
CA VAL A 23 -11.83 15.08 -8.45
C VAL A 23 -11.19 16.46 -8.33
N ILE A 24 -10.96 17.11 -9.47
CA ILE A 24 -10.54 18.51 -9.52
C ILE A 24 -11.78 19.34 -9.83
N VAL A 25 -12.09 20.31 -8.97
CA VAL A 25 -13.15 21.30 -9.17
C VAL A 25 -12.51 22.67 -9.04
N ASP A 26 -12.60 23.48 -10.09
CA ASP A 26 -11.97 24.81 -10.16
C ASP A 26 -10.47 24.83 -9.80
N GLY A 27 -9.75 23.78 -10.21
CA GLY A 27 -8.33 23.62 -9.93
C GLY A 27 -7.98 23.09 -8.53
N VAL A 28 -8.97 22.87 -7.66
CA VAL A 28 -8.80 22.33 -6.31
C VAL A 28 -9.13 20.83 -6.28
N GLU A 29 -8.27 20.02 -5.68
CA GLU A 29 -8.48 18.58 -5.51
C GLU A 29 -9.35 18.26 -4.29
N TYR A 30 -10.39 17.46 -4.49
CA TYR A 30 -11.29 16.98 -3.44
C TYR A 30 -11.35 15.45 -3.42
N PRO A 31 -11.26 14.80 -2.23
CA PRO A 31 -11.46 13.36 -2.12
C PRO A 31 -12.93 13.00 -2.35
N ILE A 32 -13.17 11.91 -3.08
CA ILE A 32 -14.50 11.37 -3.34
C ILE A 32 -14.69 10.07 -2.56
N GLY A 33 -15.74 10.01 -1.74
CA GLY A 33 -16.09 8.80 -0.99
C GLY A 33 -15.07 8.43 0.09
N GLN A 34 -15.24 7.24 0.67
CA GLN A 34 -14.33 6.74 1.71
C GLN A 34 -13.07 6.11 1.11
N PRO A 35 -11.91 6.25 1.77
CA PRO A 35 -10.70 5.57 1.36
C PRO A 35 -10.83 4.07 1.57
N HIS A 36 -10.31 3.29 0.63
CA HIS A 36 -10.08 1.87 0.84
C HIS A 36 -8.71 1.67 1.49
N ARG A 37 -8.64 0.89 2.58
CA ARG A 37 -7.40 0.57 3.28
C ARG A 37 -7.21 -0.93 3.39
N ILE A 38 -6.02 -1.39 3.04
CA ILE A 38 -5.55 -2.76 3.25
C ILE A 38 -4.27 -2.69 4.07
N ALA A 39 -4.15 -3.53 5.08
CA ALA A 39 -2.90 -3.70 5.82
C ALA A 39 -2.19 -4.96 5.29
N PHE A 40 -0.90 -4.84 5.03
CA PHE A 40 -0.05 -5.97 4.70
C PHE A 40 0.97 -6.18 5.81
N VAL A 41 1.29 -7.45 6.04
CA VAL A 41 2.29 -7.90 7.01
C VAL A 41 3.48 -8.47 6.22
N ASN A 42 4.69 -8.27 6.72
CA ASN A 42 5.92 -8.76 6.07
C ASN A 42 6.14 -10.26 6.31
N ASN A 43 5.19 -11.06 5.82
CA ASN A 43 5.27 -12.51 5.72
C ASN A 43 5.27 -12.93 4.23
N ALA A 44 5.36 -14.22 3.90
CA ALA A 44 5.51 -14.64 2.51
C ALA A 44 4.23 -14.32 1.70
N ALA A 45 3.05 -14.55 2.29
CA ALA A 45 1.77 -14.27 1.66
C ALA A 45 1.59 -12.76 1.38
N GLY A 46 1.89 -11.90 2.35
CA GLY A 46 1.78 -10.45 2.24
C GLY A 46 2.71 -9.87 1.19
N ARG A 47 3.94 -10.40 1.09
CA ARG A 47 4.90 -10.02 0.03
C ARG A 47 4.39 -10.42 -1.36
N ALA A 48 3.80 -11.61 -1.50
CA ALA A 48 3.19 -12.05 -2.75
C ALA A 48 1.98 -11.18 -3.14
N ALA A 49 1.11 -10.87 -2.19
CA ALA A 49 -0.05 -10.01 -2.41
C ALA A 49 0.36 -8.59 -2.85
N ILE A 50 1.36 -7.97 -2.20
CA ILE A 50 1.88 -6.65 -2.60
C ILE A 50 2.36 -6.65 -4.05
N ASN A 51 3.11 -7.66 -4.46
CA ASN A 51 3.63 -7.74 -5.83
C ASN A 51 2.55 -8.02 -6.89
N GLY A 52 1.43 -8.64 -6.50
CA GLY A 52 0.30 -8.92 -7.39
C GLY A 52 -0.73 -7.79 -7.46
N GLU A 53 -0.95 -7.08 -6.35
CA GLU A 53 -2.05 -6.10 -6.20
C GLU A 53 -1.60 -4.64 -6.37
N LEU A 54 -0.36 -4.31 -6.02
CA LEU A 54 0.11 -2.92 -6.03
C LEU A 54 0.90 -2.59 -7.29
N PRO A 55 0.86 -1.33 -7.75
CA PRO A 55 1.71 -0.91 -8.85
C PRO A 55 3.20 -1.00 -8.48
N PRO A 56 4.10 -1.19 -9.46
CA PRO A 56 5.52 -1.43 -9.21
C PRO A 56 6.20 -0.38 -8.33
N ALA A 57 5.82 0.90 -8.46
CA ALA A 57 6.41 1.97 -7.66
C ALA A 57 6.16 1.79 -6.16
N GLN A 58 4.92 1.45 -5.78
CA GLN A 58 4.54 1.23 -4.38
C GLN A 58 5.08 -0.09 -3.86
N ALA A 59 4.98 -1.16 -4.66
CA ALA A 59 5.54 -2.46 -4.31
C ALA A 59 7.05 -2.36 -4.03
N ASN A 60 7.81 -1.73 -4.94
CA ASN A 60 9.25 -1.55 -4.78
C ASN A 60 9.60 -0.68 -3.56
N ALA A 61 8.82 0.36 -3.26
CA ALA A 61 9.03 1.19 -2.07
C ALA A 61 8.85 0.39 -0.77
N ILE A 62 7.84 -0.48 -0.71
CA ILE A 62 7.63 -1.38 0.45
C ILE A 62 8.78 -2.38 0.55
N MET A 63 9.13 -3.04 -0.56
CA MET A 63 10.20 -4.05 -0.60
C MET A 63 11.57 -3.46 -0.24
N ALA A 64 11.82 -2.18 -0.56
CA ALA A 64 13.03 -1.48 -0.16
C ALA A 64 13.16 -1.35 1.37
N VAL A 65 12.04 -1.20 2.09
CA VAL A 65 12.02 -1.17 3.57
C VAL A 65 12.05 -2.59 4.16
N TRP A 66 11.35 -3.54 3.52
CA TRP A 66 11.21 -4.91 3.99
C TRP A 66 12.41 -5.82 3.68
N GLY A 67 13.37 -5.35 2.88
CA GLY A 67 14.60 -6.08 2.57
C GLY A 67 14.34 -7.39 1.82
N ASN A 68 15.25 -8.36 1.96
CA ASN A 68 15.26 -9.57 1.13
C ASN A 68 14.34 -10.71 1.61
N GLY A 69 13.85 -10.66 2.86
CA GLY A 69 13.09 -11.77 3.44
C GLY A 69 12.02 -11.32 4.43
N PRO A 70 11.01 -12.17 4.70
CA PRO A 70 9.96 -11.87 5.65
C PRO A 70 10.53 -11.70 7.06
N THR A 71 9.95 -10.76 7.82
CA THR A 71 10.25 -10.58 9.25
C THR A 71 9.24 -11.30 10.13
N ILE A 72 8.08 -11.67 9.58
CA ILE A 72 7.01 -12.38 10.27
C ILE A 72 6.78 -13.72 9.58
N ALA A 73 6.68 -14.79 10.37
CA ALA A 73 6.31 -16.11 9.87
C ALA A 73 4.83 -16.13 9.44
N ASP A 74 4.50 -16.89 8.40
CA ASP A 74 3.10 -17.15 8.08
C ASP A 74 2.46 -17.91 9.26
N GLN A 75 1.25 -17.51 9.65
CA GLN A 75 0.48 -18.27 10.65
C GLN A 75 -0.12 -19.48 9.94
N GLU A 76 0.16 -20.68 10.46
CA GLU A 76 -0.46 -21.95 10.03
C GLU A 76 -1.96 -22.00 10.29
#